data_AF-A0A495LRK0-F1
#
_entry.id   AF-A0A495LRK0-F1
#
_cell.length_a   1.000
_cell.length_b   1.000
_cell.length_c   1.000
_cell.angle_alpha   90.00
_cell.angle_beta   90.00
_cell.angle_gamma   90.00
#
_symmetry.space_group_name_H-M   'P 1'
#
loop_
_entity.id
_entity.type
_entity.pdbx_description
1 polymer ?
#
loop_
_entity_poly.entity_id
_entity_poly.type
_entity_poly.pdbx_seq_one_letter_code
_entity_poly.pdbx_strand_id
1 'polypeptide(L)'
;MSIIKNTILFLSLTLCFFAYAQESKNQKTTIFVDFNDQKTGEYSINNDTTSASFVIYIEKYQTKEARDKATTTYYNDPIDRNSVGIPSFSVNLYSFNSKPTKLKYLDCIKYMTVNQFIKKGYKTTSPTYVIHKLKDGTYLKWKTFTMN
;
A
#
# COMPACT_ATOMS: atom_id res chain seq x y z
N MET A 1 -46.42 0.51 -35.76
CA MET A 1 -45.25 1.39 -35.47
C MET A 1 -44.88 1.52 -33.99
N SER A 2 -45.79 1.26 -33.03
CA SER A 2 -45.50 1.41 -31.59
C SER A 2 -44.66 0.28 -30.99
N ILE A 3 -44.85 -0.97 -31.42
CA ILE A 3 -44.17 -2.13 -30.82
C ILE A 3 -42.66 -2.09 -31.05
N ILE A 4 -42.21 -1.82 -32.28
CA ILE A 4 -40.78 -1.78 -32.65
C ILE A 4 -40.02 -0.68 -31.88
N LYS A 5 -40.65 0.48 -31.64
CA LYS A 5 -40.06 1.57 -30.83
C LYS A 5 -39.84 1.14 -29.38
N ASN A 6 -40.80 0.42 -28.81
CA ASN A 6 -40.70 -0.07 -27.43
C ASN A 6 -39.65 -1.18 -27.30
N THR A 7 -39.50 -2.06 -28.31
CA THR A 7 -38.47 -3.11 -28.29
C THR A 7 -37.06 -2.55 -28.37
N ILE A 8 -36.83 -1.51 -29.19
CA ILE A 8 -35.52 -0.85 -29.31
C ILE A 8 -35.15 -0.12 -28.01
N LEU A 9 -36.12 0.54 -27.37
CA LEU A 9 -35.90 1.23 -26.10
C LEU A 9 -35.54 0.25 -24.97
N PHE A 10 -36.18 -0.92 -24.95
CA PHE A 10 -35.88 -1.97 -23.97
C PHE A 10 -34.49 -2.58 -24.20
N LEU A 11 -34.11 -2.79 -25.47
CA LEU A 11 -32.80 -3.32 -25.85
C LEU A 11 -31.67 -2.32 -25.49
N SER A 12 -31.87 -1.02 -25.71
CA SER A 12 -30.89 0.02 -25.34
C SER A 12 -30.75 0.17 -23.82
N LEU A 13 -31.85 0.06 -23.07
CA LEU A 13 -31.81 0.04 -21.60
C LEU A 13 -31.03 -1.17 -21.07
N THR A 14 -31.23 -2.37 -21.64
CA THR A 14 -30.48 -3.56 -21.20
C THR A 14 -28.98 -3.49 -21.52
N LEU A 15 -28.58 -2.92 -22.66
CA LEU A 15 -27.18 -2.75 -23.03
C LEU A 15 -26.43 -1.77 -22.09
N CYS A 16 -27.10 -0.76 -21.56
CA CYS A 16 -26.52 0.14 -20.57
C CYS A 16 -26.25 -0.54 -19.22
N PHE A 17 -27.06 -1.51 -18.80
CA PHE A 17 -26.84 -2.22 -17.52
C PHE A 17 -25.66 -3.20 -17.57
N PHE A 18 -25.40 -3.83 -18.72
CA PHE A 18 -24.24 -4.73 -18.87
C PHE A 18 -22.90 -3.99 -18.97
N ALA A 19 -22.89 -2.74 -19.45
CA ALA A 19 -21.68 -1.92 -19.51
C ALA A 19 -21.11 -1.53 -18.12
N TYR A 20 -21.95 -1.53 -17.07
CA TYR A 20 -21.54 -1.19 -15.70
C TYR A 20 -21.22 -2.42 -14.82
N ALA A 21 -21.44 -3.65 -15.30
CA ALA A 21 -21.41 -4.85 -14.46
C ALA A 21 -20.11 -5.66 -14.46
N GLN A 22 -19.07 -5.26 -15.20
CA GLN A 22 -17.82 -6.02 -15.29
C GLN A 22 -16.57 -5.15 -15.15
N GLU A 23 -16.34 -4.64 -13.94
CA GLU A 23 -14.99 -4.52 -13.41
C GLU A 23 -15.01 -4.88 -11.92
N SER A 24 -14.90 -6.16 -11.61
CA SER A 24 -14.26 -6.56 -10.35
C SER A 24 -12.76 -6.27 -10.49
N LYS A 25 -12.39 -5.01 -10.68
CA LYS A 25 -11.00 -4.55 -10.55
C LYS A 25 -10.64 -4.87 -9.12
N ASN A 26 -9.82 -5.90 -8.91
CA ASN A 26 -9.14 -6.12 -7.63
C ASN A 26 -8.50 -4.80 -7.22
N GLN A 27 -9.17 -4.09 -6.31
CA GLN A 27 -8.85 -2.70 -6.03
C GLN A 27 -7.44 -2.69 -5.45
N LYS A 28 -6.50 -2.10 -6.19
CA LYS A 28 -5.09 -2.10 -5.79
C LYS A 28 -4.96 -1.33 -4.47
N THR A 29 -4.29 -1.94 -3.51
CA THR A 29 -3.98 -1.32 -2.22
C THR A 29 -3.15 -0.07 -2.48
N THR A 30 -3.61 1.06 -1.94
CA THR A 30 -2.88 2.33 -1.93
C THR A 30 -2.76 2.78 -0.50
N ILE A 31 -1.54 3.01 -0.04
CA ILE A 31 -1.22 3.38 1.35
C ILE A 31 -0.71 4.81 1.34
N PHE A 32 -1.33 5.68 2.11
CA PHE A 32 -0.79 6.99 2.43
C PHE A 32 0.16 6.86 3.61
N VAL A 33 1.40 7.25 3.39
CA VAL A 33 2.50 7.18 4.35
C VAL A 33 2.88 8.60 4.77
N ASP A 34 2.79 8.84 6.07
CA ASP A 34 3.32 10.04 6.71
C ASP A 34 4.61 9.67 7.45
N PHE A 35 5.74 10.21 7.00
CA PHE A 35 7.05 9.93 7.58
C PHE A 35 7.24 10.53 8.98
N ASN A 36 6.28 11.33 9.47
CA ASN A 36 6.27 11.82 10.85
C ASN A 36 5.50 10.89 11.81
N ASP A 37 4.79 9.86 11.31
CA ASP A 37 4.14 8.86 12.17
C ASP A 37 5.17 7.83 12.66
N GLN A 38 5.23 7.60 13.97
CA GLN A 38 6.07 6.58 14.61
C GLN A 38 5.87 5.13 14.09
N LYS A 39 4.77 4.86 13.38
CA LYS A 39 4.50 3.57 12.74
C LYS A 39 5.21 3.41 11.39
N THR A 40 5.73 4.49 10.85
CA THR A 40 6.55 4.49 9.65
C THR A 40 8.02 4.47 10.06
N GLY A 41 8.78 3.57 9.45
CA GLY A 41 10.21 3.48 9.64
C GLY A 41 10.97 4.35 8.65
N GLU A 42 12.24 3.99 8.44
CA GLU A 42 13.07 4.66 7.45
C GLU A 42 12.49 4.55 6.04
N TYR A 43 12.78 5.54 5.22
CA TYR A 43 12.50 5.50 3.79
C TYR A 43 13.74 5.94 3.03
N SER A 44 13.89 5.46 1.81
CA SER A 44 14.96 5.87 0.91
C SER A 44 14.36 6.14 -0.46
N ILE A 45 14.81 7.22 -1.10
CA ILE A 45 14.50 7.56 -2.49
C ILE A 45 15.84 7.90 -3.13
N ASN A 46 16.16 7.24 -4.24
CA ASN A 46 17.42 7.49 -4.93
C ASN A 46 17.42 8.86 -5.64
N ASN A 47 18.62 9.35 -5.99
CA ASN A 47 18.80 10.70 -6.52
C ASN A 47 18.03 10.98 -7.82
N ASP A 48 17.90 9.99 -8.70
CA ASP A 48 17.16 10.11 -9.97
C ASP A 48 15.65 9.86 -9.81
N THR A 49 15.19 9.56 -8.59
CA THR A 49 13.78 9.30 -8.24
C THR A 49 13.17 8.15 -9.05
N THR A 50 13.96 7.12 -9.33
CA THR A 50 13.50 5.89 -10.01
C THR A 50 13.33 4.71 -9.06
N SER A 51 13.90 4.77 -7.86
CA SER A 51 13.81 3.71 -6.87
C SER A 51 13.52 4.28 -5.49
N ALA A 52 12.72 3.54 -4.73
CA ALA A 52 12.38 3.92 -3.37
C ALA A 52 12.11 2.69 -2.49
N SER A 53 12.38 2.82 -1.20
CA SER A 53 11.96 1.88 -0.16
C SER A 53 11.18 2.61 0.92
N PHE A 54 10.13 1.95 1.43
CA PHE A 54 9.30 2.46 2.51
C PHE A 54 9.13 1.38 3.56
N VAL A 55 9.47 1.69 4.81
CA VAL A 55 9.35 0.78 5.95
C VAL A 55 8.10 1.14 6.75
N ILE A 56 7.26 0.14 7.06
CA ILE A 56 6.15 0.27 8.01
C ILE A 56 6.39 -0.73 9.13
N TYR A 57 6.46 -0.25 10.37
CA TYR A 57 6.68 -1.13 11.51
C TYR A 57 5.46 -2.01 11.80
N ILE A 58 5.74 -3.26 12.16
CA ILE A 58 4.74 -4.18 12.68
C ILE A 58 4.30 -3.70 14.06
N GLU A 59 3.03 -3.94 14.39
CA GLU A 59 2.45 -3.59 15.67
C GLU A 59 3.27 -4.22 16.81
N LYS A 60 3.52 -3.44 17.86
CA LYS A 60 4.42 -3.73 18.99
C LYS A 60 5.90 -3.46 18.73
N TYR A 61 6.32 -3.17 17.50
CA TYR A 61 7.73 -2.95 17.14
C TYR A 61 8.03 -1.53 16.62
N GLN A 62 7.13 -0.57 16.87
CA GLN A 62 7.32 0.82 16.43
C GLN A 62 8.53 1.50 17.09
N THR A 63 8.81 1.18 18.36
CA THR A 63 9.92 1.79 19.10
C THR A 63 11.20 0.97 18.96
N LYS A 64 12.35 1.65 19.00
CA LYS A 64 13.66 0.99 19.01
C LYS A 64 13.80 0.06 20.21
N GLU A 65 13.37 0.50 21.39
CA GLU A 65 13.39 -0.29 22.62
C GLU A 65 12.67 -1.64 22.47
N ALA A 66 11.47 -1.65 21.85
CA ALA A 66 10.73 -2.89 21.65
C ALA A 66 11.47 -3.86 20.70
N ARG A 67 12.12 -3.34 19.65
CA ARG A 67 12.94 -4.14 18.71
C ARG A 67 14.21 -4.66 19.37
N ASP A 68 14.91 -3.82 20.14
CA ASP A 68 16.12 -4.21 20.88
C ASP A 68 15.79 -5.30 21.92
N LYS A 69 14.67 -5.15 22.65
CA LYS A 69 14.20 -6.14 23.62
C LYS A 69 13.91 -7.48 22.94
N ALA A 70 13.15 -7.49 21.85
CA ALA A 70 12.84 -8.70 21.12
C ALA A 70 14.09 -9.39 20.55
N THR A 71 15.03 -8.59 20.02
CA THR A 71 16.33 -9.08 19.54
C THR A 71 17.16 -9.71 20.67
N THR A 72 17.20 -9.06 21.83
CA THR A 72 17.92 -9.56 23.01
C THR A 72 17.30 -10.85 23.53
N THR A 73 15.97 -10.92 23.62
CA THR A 73 15.25 -12.14 24.01
C THR A 73 15.58 -13.29 23.07
N TYR A 74 15.51 -13.07 21.75
CA TYR A 74 15.84 -14.09 20.74
C TYR A 74 17.27 -14.65 20.93
N TYR A 75 18.26 -13.78 21.13
CA TYR A 75 19.65 -14.22 21.28
C TYR A 75 19.95 -14.87 22.64
N ASN A 76 19.13 -14.63 23.66
CA ASN A 76 19.33 -15.20 25.00
C ASN A 76 18.54 -16.50 25.21
N ASP A 77 17.58 -16.83 24.35
CA ASP A 77 16.82 -18.07 24.41
C ASP A 77 17.42 -19.16 23.48
N PRO A 78 17.94 -20.28 24.03
CA PRO A 78 18.51 -21.37 23.23
C PRO A 78 17.52 -22.04 22.27
N ILE A 79 16.21 -22.00 22.58
CA ILE A 79 15.16 -22.58 21.73
C ILE A 79 14.96 -21.69 20.50
N ASP A 80 14.88 -20.37 20.69
CA ASP A 80 14.69 -19.42 19.60
C ASP A 80 15.94 -19.26 18.73
N ARG A 81 17.15 -19.49 19.26
CA ARG A 81 18.39 -19.50 18.46
C ARG A 81 18.40 -20.54 17.33
N ASN A 82 17.68 -21.65 17.49
CA ASN A 82 17.54 -22.69 16.47
C ASN A 82 16.37 -22.42 15.50
N SER A 83 15.65 -21.32 15.67
CA SER A 83 14.61 -20.88 14.74
C SER A 83 15.21 -20.17 13.52
N VAL A 84 14.38 -19.90 12.52
CA VAL A 84 14.77 -19.46 11.17
C VAL A 84 15.31 -18.01 11.10
N GLY A 85 15.57 -17.38 12.25
CA GLY A 85 16.06 -15.99 12.36
C GLY A 85 15.20 -15.12 13.27
N ILE A 86 15.70 -13.94 13.61
CA ILE A 86 14.96 -12.92 14.35
C ILE A 86 13.67 -12.58 13.58
N PRO A 87 12.51 -12.41 14.26
CA PRO A 87 11.29 -12.00 13.60
C PRO A 87 11.47 -10.69 12.83
N SER A 88 10.86 -10.60 11.65
CA SER A 88 10.77 -9.30 10.95
C SER A 88 10.01 -8.31 11.82
N PHE A 89 10.53 -7.09 11.93
CA PHE A 89 9.88 -5.99 12.66
C PHE A 89 9.11 -5.05 11.75
N SER A 90 9.16 -5.25 10.43
CA SER A 90 8.57 -4.34 9.46
C SER A 90 8.03 -5.03 8.21
N VAL A 91 7.14 -4.31 7.54
CA VAL A 91 6.75 -4.54 6.16
C VAL A 91 7.49 -3.55 5.29
N ASN A 92 8.23 -4.04 4.31
CA ASN A 92 9.02 -3.22 3.41
C ASN A 92 8.38 -3.18 2.02
N LEU A 93 8.19 -1.97 1.49
CA LEU A 93 7.60 -1.71 0.18
C LEU A 93 8.65 -1.08 -0.72
N TYR A 94 8.93 -1.73 -1.85
CA TYR A 94 10.01 -1.32 -2.75
C TYR A 94 9.48 -0.93 -4.13
N SER A 95 10.02 0.17 -4.67
CA SER A 95 9.90 0.57 -6.07
C SER A 95 11.26 0.45 -6.73
N PHE A 96 11.32 -0.19 -7.90
CA PHE A 96 12.55 -0.36 -8.68
C PHE A 96 12.33 0.18 -10.08
N ASN A 97 13.27 1.01 -10.56
CA ASN A 97 13.31 1.52 -11.93
C ASN A 97 11.97 2.09 -12.43
N SER A 98 11.21 2.74 -11.56
CA SER A 98 9.88 3.30 -11.86
C SER A 98 9.75 4.69 -11.23
N LYS A 99 9.59 5.69 -12.10
CA LYS A 99 9.33 7.07 -11.66
C LYS A 99 7.95 7.16 -11.00
N PRO A 100 7.82 7.88 -9.88
CA PRO A 100 6.53 8.10 -9.26
C PRO A 100 5.68 9.05 -10.10
N THR A 101 4.36 8.93 -9.95
CA THR A 101 3.44 9.94 -10.46
C THR A 101 3.36 11.10 -9.47
N LYS A 102 3.63 12.32 -9.91
CA LYS A 102 3.39 13.53 -9.10
C LYS A 102 1.90 13.88 -9.12
N LEU A 103 1.33 14.12 -7.95
CA LEU A 103 -0.08 14.45 -7.76
C LEU A 103 -0.22 15.78 -7.05
N LYS A 104 -1.21 16.59 -7.47
CA LYS A 104 -1.52 17.86 -6.81
C LYS A 104 -2.52 17.70 -5.65
N TYR A 105 -3.48 16.79 -5.79
CA TYR A 105 -4.57 16.53 -4.84
C TYR A 105 -4.84 15.03 -4.71
N LEU A 106 -5.56 14.61 -3.66
CA LEU A 106 -5.89 13.21 -3.38
C LEU A 106 -7.38 12.86 -3.59
N ASP A 107 -8.23 13.82 -3.94
CA ASP A 107 -9.70 13.74 -3.83
C ASP A 107 -10.33 12.60 -4.65
N CYS A 108 -9.67 12.13 -5.70
CA CYS A 108 -10.13 11.02 -6.55
C CYS A 108 -9.37 9.71 -6.32
N ILE A 109 -8.52 9.64 -5.30
CA ILE A 109 -7.69 8.47 -5.01
C ILE A 109 -8.16 7.85 -3.70
N LYS A 110 -8.72 6.64 -3.79
CA LYS A 110 -8.99 5.83 -2.59
C LYS A 110 -7.67 5.27 -2.07
N TYR A 111 -7.28 5.72 -0.88
CA TYR A 111 -6.13 5.23 -0.13
C TYR A 111 -6.54 4.82 1.28
N MET A 112 -5.65 4.12 1.97
CA MET A 112 -5.75 3.87 3.40
C MET A 112 -4.56 4.48 4.12
N THR A 113 -4.73 4.89 5.37
CA THR A 113 -3.61 5.31 6.22
C THR A 113 -2.80 4.11 6.69
N VAL A 114 -1.57 4.34 7.17
CA VAL A 114 -0.75 3.30 7.82
C VAL A 114 -1.52 2.59 8.95
N ASN A 115 -2.29 3.32 9.76
CA ASN A 115 -3.14 2.72 10.80
C ASN A 115 -4.18 1.74 10.25
N GLN A 116 -4.84 2.11 9.15
CA GLN A 116 -5.82 1.24 8.51
C GLN A 116 -5.16 0.02 7.87
N PHE A 117 -3.95 0.18 7.34
CA PHE A 117 -3.14 -0.92 6.80
C PHE A 117 -2.76 -1.93 7.89
N ILE A 118 -2.29 -1.45 9.05
CA ILE A 118 -1.99 -2.27 10.23
C ILE A 118 -3.24 -3.04 10.69
N LYS A 119 -4.38 -2.36 10.87
CA LYS A 119 -5.65 -3.00 11.29
C LYS A 119 -6.16 -4.06 10.31
N LYS A 120 -5.75 -4.00 9.05
CA LYS A 120 -6.08 -5.01 8.03
C LYS A 120 -5.11 -6.19 7.98
N GLY A 121 -4.15 -6.25 8.90
CA GLY A 121 -3.16 -7.32 8.97
C GLY A 121 -2.17 -7.25 7.81
N TYR A 122 -1.75 -6.05 7.42
CA TYR A 122 -0.67 -5.83 6.44
C TYR A 122 -0.93 -6.40 5.04
N LYS A 123 -2.19 -6.66 4.68
CA LYS A 123 -2.55 -7.25 3.39
C LYS A 123 -2.27 -6.30 2.23
N THR A 124 -1.38 -6.70 1.34
CA THR A 124 -0.99 -5.97 0.13
C THR A 124 -1.63 -6.58 -1.12
N THR A 125 -1.67 -5.79 -2.19
CA THR A 125 -1.90 -6.31 -3.55
C THR A 125 -0.60 -6.27 -4.34
N SER A 126 -0.51 -6.98 -5.47
CA SER A 126 0.58 -6.80 -6.42
C SER A 126 0.08 -6.09 -7.69
N PRO A 127 0.55 -4.86 -8.00
CA PRO A 127 1.38 -3.99 -7.14
C PRO A 127 0.57 -3.40 -5.97
N THR A 128 1.28 -2.88 -4.98
CA THR A 128 0.76 -1.97 -3.95
C THR A 128 1.26 -0.57 -4.28
N TYR A 129 0.48 0.46 -3.98
CA TYR A 129 0.90 1.85 -4.18
C TYR A 129 1.20 2.53 -2.86
N VAL A 130 2.26 3.33 -2.84
CA VAL A 130 2.58 4.22 -1.70
C VAL A 130 2.42 5.66 -2.15
N ILE A 131 1.71 6.46 -1.36
CA ILE A 131 1.60 7.90 -1.53
C ILE A 131 2.23 8.56 -0.32
N HIS A 132 3.11 9.54 -0.55
CA HIS A 132 3.59 10.41 0.52
C HIS A 132 3.52 11.88 0.08
N LYS A 133 3.43 12.78 1.06
CA LYS A 133 3.40 14.23 0.85
C LYS A 133 4.82 14.78 0.76
N LEU A 134 5.02 15.77 -0.12
CA LEU A 134 6.24 16.55 -0.26
C LEU A 134 6.13 17.86 0.53
N LYS A 135 7.27 18.50 0.80
CA LYS A 135 7.32 19.79 1.50
C LYS A 135 6.56 20.92 0.79
N ASP A 136 6.48 20.85 -0.54
CA ASP A 136 5.73 21.79 -1.38
C ASP A 136 4.20 21.57 -1.34
N GLY A 137 3.73 20.60 -0.56
CA GLY A 137 2.31 20.26 -0.42
C GLY A 137 1.77 19.28 -1.47
N THR A 138 2.56 18.96 -2.50
CA THR A 138 2.21 17.95 -3.52
C THR A 138 2.51 16.53 -3.02
N TYR A 139 2.17 15.51 -3.82
CA TYR A 139 2.35 14.12 -3.45
C TYR A 139 3.09 13.33 -4.53
N LEU A 140 3.81 12.29 -4.11
CA LEU A 140 4.36 11.28 -5.02
C LEU A 140 3.65 9.95 -4.80
N LYS A 141 3.18 9.34 -5.90
CA LYS A 141 2.58 8.01 -5.92
C LYS A 141 3.56 7.02 -6.56
N TRP A 142 4.02 6.07 -5.75
CA TRP A 142 4.96 5.03 -6.12
C TRP A 142 4.24 3.72 -6.39
N LYS A 143 4.66 2.99 -7.43
CA LYS A 143 4.29 1.59 -7.63
C LYS A 143 5.30 0.73 -6.87
N THR A 144 4.82 -0.07 -5.93
CA THR A 144 5.67 -0.82 -5.00
C THR A 144 5.30 -2.30 -4.93
N PHE A 145 6.23 -3.08 -4.40
CA PHE A 145 6.09 -4.52 -4.18
C PHE A 145 6.63 -4.87 -2.79
N THR A 146 5.99 -5.82 -2.13
CA THR A 146 6.56 -6.51 -0.97
C THR A 146 7.43 -7.65 -1.46
N MET A 147 8.62 -7.79 -0.88
CA MET A 147 9.42 -9.00 -1.04
C MET A 147 9.02 -9.94 0.10
N ASN A 148 8.50 -11.13 -0.26
CA ASN A 148 8.24 -12.20 0.70
C ASN A 148 9.51 -12.99 0.98
#